data_AF-A0A7K9U3G2-F1
#
_entry.id   AF-A0A7K9U3G2-F1
#
_cell.length_a   1.000
_cell.length_b   1.000
_cell.length_c   1.000
_cell.angle_alpha   90.00
_cell.angle_beta   90.00
_cell.angle_gamma   90.00
#
_symmetry.space_group_name_H-M   'P 1'
#
loop_
_entity.id
_entity.type
_entity.pdbx_description
1 polymer ?
#
loop_
_entity_poly.entity_id
_entity_poly.type
_entity_poly.pdbx_seq_one_letter_code
_entity_poly.pdbx_strand_id
1 'polypeptide(L)'
;STLGFECTLEEVDLEDITKNQINTITACTTADPGVKKTKPKPTNNQKYLEFQHHIFMDQPKCLEGIYEDLNVYRAELESFNDQKVLATIDEMMKV
;
A
#
# COMPACT_ATOMS: atom_id res chain seq x y z
N SER A 1 17.55 18.73 -8.04
CA SER A 1 17.74 18.39 -6.62
C SER A 1 16.98 17.14 -6.33
N THR A 2 17.68 16.06 -5.97
CA THR A 2 17.08 14.94 -5.26
C THR A 2 16.48 15.47 -3.95
N LEU A 3 15.22 15.14 -3.67
CA LEU A 3 14.61 15.42 -2.37
C LEU A 3 15.55 14.86 -1.30
N GLY A 4 16.08 15.72 -0.42
CA GLY A 4 17.18 15.44 0.51
C GLY A 4 16.82 14.53 1.67
N PHE A 5 16.14 13.42 1.40
CA PHE A 5 15.85 12.36 2.35
C PHE A 5 16.54 11.10 1.85
N GLU A 6 17.83 10.98 2.16
CA GLU A 6 18.59 9.75 1.95
C GLU A 6 18.42 8.90 3.21
N CYS A 7 17.24 8.29 3.37
CA CYS A 7 17.02 7.32 4.44
C CYS A 7 17.75 6.02 4.08
N THR A 8 18.58 5.50 4.98
CA THR A 8 19.13 4.15 4.84
C THR A 8 18.10 3.10 5.27
N LEU A 9 18.27 1.83 4.87
CA LEU A 9 17.34 0.76 5.27
C LEU A 9 17.28 0.58 6.79
N GLU A 10 18.33 0.97 7.50
CA GLU A 10 18.39 0.97 8.96
C GLU A 10 17.60 2.12 9.60
N GLU A 11 17.33 3.20 8.85
CA GLU A 11 16.56 4.37 9.29
C GLU A 11 15.07 4.28 8.91
N VAL A 12 14.72 3.35 8.00
CA VAL A 12 13.34 3.11 7.58
C VAL A 12 12.64 2.26 8.63
N ASP A 13 11.59 2.83 9.23
CA ASP A 13 10.63 2.03 9.99
C ASP A 13 9.84 1.14 9.03
N LEU A 14 9.99 -0.19 9.20
CA LEU A 14 9.28 -1.20 8.41
C LEU A 14 7.93 -1.57 9.05
N GLU A 15 7.57 -0.97 10.18
CA GLU A 15 6.28 -1.20 10.81
C GLU A 15 5.16 -0.63 9.95
N ASP A 16 4.21 -1.51 9.61
CA ASP A 16 2.97 -1.12 8.98
C ASP A 16 2.02 -0.52 10.02
N ILE A 17 1.78 0.78 9.90
CA ILE A 17 0.90 1.53 10.80
C ILE A 17 -0.58 1.15 10.64
N THR A 18 -0.97 0.50 9.53
CA THR A 18 -2.36 0.06 9.28
C THR A 18 -2.58 -1.42 9.59
N LYS A 19 -1.58 -2.11 10.13
CA LYS A 19 -1.60 -3.56 10.43
C LYS A 19 -2.78 -4.07 11.28
N ASN A 20 -3.42 -3.19 12.05
CA ASN A 20 -4.56 -3.52 12.91
C ASN A 20 -5.93 -3.31 12.24
N GLN A 21 -5.95 -2.84 11.00
CA GLN A 21 -7.15 -2.55 10.21
C GLN A 21 -7.44 -3.68 9.21
N ILE A 22 -8.35 -3.44 8.26
CA ILE A 22 -8.54 -4.34 7.13
C ILE A 22 -7.18 -4.56 6.46
N ASN A 23 -6.82 -5.82 6.22
CA ASN A 23 -5.63 -6.12 5.44
C ASN A 23 -5.90 -5.77 3.96
N THR A 24 -5.68 -4.50 3.60
CA THR A 24 -5.99 -3.94 2.29
C THR A 24 -5.28 -4.71 1.18
N ILE A 25 -4.03 -5.15 1.41
CA ILE A 25 -3.29 -5.98 0.45
C ILE A 25 -4.08 -7.26 0.15
N THR A 26 -4.55 -7.99 1.16
CA THR A 26 -5.31 -9.23 0.97
C THR A 26 -6.70 -8.96 0.41
N ALA A 27 -7.35 -7.85 0.79
CA ALA A 27 -8.66 -7.47 0.25
C ALA A 27 -8.59 -7.07 -1.23
N CYS A 28 -7.48 -6.43 -1.63
CA CYS A 28 -7.23 -5.92 -2.99
C CYS A 28 -6.35 -6.85 -3.85
N THR A 29 -5.98 -8.03 -3.35
CA THR A 29 -5.28 -9.05 -4.14
C THR A 29 -6.07 -10.34 -4.13
N THR A 30 -6.24 -10.95 -5.29
CA THR A 30 -6.75 -12.31 -5.37
C THR A 30 -5.74 -13.24 -4.71
N ALA A 31 -6.11 -13.86 -3.58
CA ALA A 31 -5.48 -15.12 -3.19
C ALA A 31 -5.84 -16.15 -4.25
N ASP A 32 -5.05 -16.22 -5.33
CA ASP A 32 -5.28 -17.15 -6.44
C ASP A 32 -5.30 -18.59 -5.86
N PRO A 33 -6.46 -19.27 -5.84
CA PRO A 33 -6.56 -20.62 -5.28
C PRO A 33 -5.72 -21.63 -6.08
N GLY A 34 -5.25 -21.26 -7.28
CA GLY A 34 -4.50 -22.11 -8.20
C GLY A 34 -2.98 -21.98 -8.16
N VAL A 35 -2.41 -20.96 -7.48
CA VAL A 35 -0.95 -20.85 -7.36
C VAL A 35 -0.48 -21.79 -6.26
N LYS A 36 -0.14 -23.02 -6.66
CA LYS A 36 0.65 -23.94 -5.85
C LYS A 36 1.80 -23.14 -5.22
N LYS A 37 1.98 -23.27 -3.91
CA LYS A 37 3.09 -22.71 -3.12
C LYS A 37 4.45 -23.26 -3.59
N THR A 38 4.85 -23.01 -4.84
CA THR A 38 6.21 -23.27 -5.29
C THR A 38 7.05 -22.10 -4.82
N LYS A 39 7.97 -22.39 -3.89
CA LYS A 39 8.94 -21.44 -3.34
C LYS A 39 9.51 -20.57 -4.47
N PRO A 40 9.45 -19.24 -4.38
CA PRO A 40 10.02 -18.40 -5.43
C PRO A 40 11.54 -18.66 -5.50
N LYS A 41 12.00 -19.05 -6.69
CA LYS A 41 13.43 -19.12 -7.00
C LYS A 41 13.97 -17.68 -7.03
N PRO A 42 15.06 -17.37 -6.32
CA PRO A 42 15.56 -16.00 -6.26
C PRO A 42 16.09 -15.65 -7.66
N THR A 43 15.42 -14.73 -8.33
CA THR A 43 15.91 -14.12 -9.57
C THR A 43 15.97 -12.62 -9.30
N ASN A 44 17.17 -12.06 -9.46
CA ASN A 44 17.60 -10.73 -9.04
C ASN A 44 17.07 -9.62 -9.96
N ASN A 45 15.78 -9.63 -10.26
CA ASN A 45 15.19 -8.66 -11.17
C ASN A 45 13.86 -8.23 -10.55
N GLN A 46 13.86 -7.02 -9.98
CA GLN A 46 12.72 -6.30 -9.42
C GLN A 46 11.49 -6.47 -10.30
N LYS A 47 10.62 -7.42 -9.95
CA LYS A 47 9.46 -7.77 -10.75
C LYS A 47 8.34 -6.86 -10.27
N TYR A 48 8.10 -5.78 -11.02
CA TYR A 48 6.83 -5.05 -10.90
C TYR A 48 5.70 -6.08 -11.01
N LEU A 49 4.84 -6.11 -10.00
CA LEU A 49 3.72 -7.02 -9.96
C LEU A 49 2.76 -6.58 -11.08
N GLU A 50 2.83 -7.25 -12.23
CA GLU A 50 1.80 -7.11 -13.26
C GLU A 50 0.49 -7.62 -12.66
N PHE A 51 -0.37 -6.68 -12.25
CA PHE A 51 -1.75 -6.94 -11.87
C PHE A 51 -2.47 -7.50 -13.10
N GLN A 52 -2.45 -8.82 -13.27
CA GLN A 52 -3.28 -9.49 -14.25
C GLN A 52 -4.75 -9.22 -13.88
N HIS A 53 -5.48 -8.63 -14.84
CA HIS A 53 -6.89 -8.22 -14.78
C HIS A 53 -7.86 -9.41 -14.57
N HIS A 54 -7.80 -10.09 -13.43
CA HIS A 54 -8.83 -11.04 -13.00
C HIS A 54 -9.38 -10.60 -11.65
N ILE A 55 -10.21 -9.57 -11.71
CA ILE A 55 -10.91 -8.96 -10.59
C ILE A 55 -12.01 -9.92 -10.11
N PHE A 56 -11.65 -10.86 -9.24
CA PHE A 56 -12.57 -11.45 -8.26
C PHE A 56 -12.24 -10.87 -6.89
N MET A 57 -12.15 -9.53 -6.83
CA MET A 57 -11.92 -8.78 -5.60
C MET A 57 -13.24 -8.68 -4.83
N ASP A 58 -13.20 -8.75 -3.50
CA ASP A 58 -14.28 -8.21 -2.67
C ASP A 58 -14.14 -6.67 -2.74
N GLN A 59 -14.50 -6.10 -3.91
CA GLN A 59 -14.31 -4.68 -4.23
C GLN A 59 -14.77 -3.74 -3.11
N PRO A 60 -15.90 -3.99 -2.43
CA PRO A 60 -16.30 -3.20 -1.26
C PRO A 60 -15.24 -3.19 -0.15
N LYS A 61 -14.73 -4.36 0.27
CA LYS A 61 -13.71 -4.44 1.33
C LYS A 61 -12.35 -3.91 0.91
N CYS A 62 -11.99 -4.05 -0.36
CA CYS A 62 -10.77 -3.45 -0.90
C CYS A 62 -10.85 -1.92 -0.82
N LEU A 63 -11.96 -1.32 -1.27
CA LEU A 63 -12.17 0.12 -1.19
C LEU A 63 -12.28 0.62 0.25
N GLU A 64 -12.95 -0.13 1.13
CA GLU A 64 -13.03 0.15 2.57
C GLU A 64 -11.63 0.17 3.19
N GLY A 65 -10.80 -0.85 2.94
CA GLY A 65 -9.42 -0.90 3.43
C GLY A 65 -8.56 0.26 2.92
N ILE A 66 -8.66 0.58 1.62
CA ILE A 66 -7.96 1.76 1.06
C ILE A 66 -8.38 3.04 1.78
N TYR A 67 -9.67 3.21 2.06
CA TYR A 67 -10.16 4.40 2.75
C TYR A 67 -9.68 4.47 4.20
N GLU A 68 -9.68 3.36 4.93
CA GLU A 68 -9.14 3.28 6.29
C GLU A 68 -7.63 3.59 6.32
N ASP A 69 -6.85 3.01 5.41
CA ASP A 69 -5.42 3.25 5.28
C ASP A 69 -5.14 4.75 5.04
N LEU A 70 -5.87 5.37 4.09
CA LEU A 70 -5.72 6.79 3.79
C LEU A 70 -6.01 7.68 5.00
N ASN A 71 -6.97 7.34 5.85
CA ASN A 71 -7.25 8.08 7.08
C ASN A 71 -6.07 8.04 8.06
N VAL A 72 -5.44 6.88 8.24
CA VAL A 72 -4.29 6.73 9.12
C VAL A 72 -3.10 7.53 8.60
N TYR A 73 -2.77 7.37 7.32
CA TYR A 73 -1.68 8.13 6.70
C TYR A 73 -1.93 9.63 6.78
N ARG A 74 -3.17 10.07 6.55
CA ARG A 74 -3.55 11.47 6.69
C ARG A 74 -3.27 12.01 8.10
N ALA A 75 -3.63 11.25 9.14
CA ALA A 75 -3.44 11.64 10.53
C ALA A 75 -1.95 11.70 10.92
N GLU A 76 -1.16 10.69 10.54
CA GLU A 76 0.29 10.68 10.79
C GLU A 76 1.00 11.83 10.06
N LEU A 77 0.58 12.12 8.83
CA LEU A 77 1.15 13.17 8.00
C LEU A 77 0.64 14.58 8.33
N GLU A 78 -0.37 14.74 9.18
CA GLU A 78 -0.96 16.05 9.51
C GLU A 78 0.07 16.99 10.14
N SER A 79 1.02 16.43 10.90
CA SER A 79 2.10 17.17 11.54
C SER A 79 3.24 17.59 10.58
N PHE A 80 3.24 17.08 9.34
CA PHE A 80 4.27 17.36 8.35
C PHE A 80 3.95 18.63 7.55
N ASN A 81 4.97 19.40 7.21
CA ASN A 81 4.82 20.64 6.44
C ASN A 81 4.51 20.43 4.95
N ASP A 82 4.29 19.19 4.49
CA ASP A 82 3.98 18.90 3.09
C ASP A 82 2.47 18.91 2.83
N GLN A 83 1.96 20.11 2.58
CA GLN A 83 0.56 20.32 2.24
C GLN A 83 0.13 19.66 0.93
N LYS A 84 1.08 19.36 0.02
CA LYS A 84 0.76 18.76 -1.28
C LYS A 84 0.40 17.28 -1.12
N VAL A 85 1.12 16.57 -0.25
CA VAL A 85 0.81 15.16 0.07
C VAL A 85 -0.56 15.06 0.75
N LEU A 86 -0.84 15.90 1.75
CA LEU A 86 -2.13 15.93 2.44
C LEU A 86 -3.29 16.23 1.48
N ALA A 87 -3.14 17.23 0.60
CA ALA A 87 -4.16 17.55 -0.41
C ALA A 87 -4.39 16.39 -1.40
N THR A 88 -3.34 15.63 -1.73
CA THR A 88 -3.47 14.46 -2.62
C THR A 88 -4.24 13.34 -1.94
N ILE A 89 -3.99 13.09 -0.65
CA ILE A 89 -4.75 12.12 0.15
C ILE A 89 -6.23 12.56 0.24
N ASP A 90 -6.49 13.84 0.52
CA ASP A 90 -7.84 14.40 0.55
C ASP A 90 -8.59 14.19 -0.77
N GLU A 91 -7.93 14.38 -1.92
CA GLU A 91 -8.54 14.10 -3.24
C GLU A 91 -8.81 12.60 -3.45
N MET A 92 -7.90 11.72 -3.02
CA MET A 92 -8.10 10.27 -3.11
C MET A 92 -9.28 9.77 -2.25
N MET A 93 -9.64 10.50 -1.19
CA MET A 93 -10.75 10.17 -0.30
C MET A 93 -12.12 10.71 -0.75
N LYS A 94 -12.18 11.56 -1.78
CA LYS A 94 -13.43 12.18 -2.28
C LYS A 94 -14.31 11.27 -3.15
N VAL A 95 -14.09 9.95 -3.10
CA VAL A 95 -14.77 8.95 -3.94
C VAL A 95 -16.28 8.89 -3.67
#